data_AF-A0A1Z5IGV6-F1
#
_entry.id   AF-A0A1Z5IGV6-F1
#
_cell.length_a   1.000
_cell.length_b   1.000
_cell.length_c   1.000
_cell.angle_alpha   90.00
_cell.angle_beta   90.00
_cell.angle_gamma   90.00
#
_symmetry.space_group_name_H-M   'P 1'
#
loop_
_entity.id
_entity.type
_entity.pdbx_description
1 polymer ?
#
loop_
_entity_poly.entity_id
_entity_poly.type
_entity_poly.pdbx_seq_one_letter_code
_entity_poly.pdbx_strand_id
1 'polypeptide(L)'
;MFDLNNHDIMSSSEAARRWHKADDYVRQAYRKTPWRFPEGTIRKFGKQLIVTRHGMEVVTGLTEEEAANDEHQFIPKTNRPIQNNYDKNAG
;
A
#
# COMPACT_ATOMS: atom_id res chain seq x y z
N MET A 1 -19.22 5.47 -22.45
CA MET A 1 -18.13 4.53 -22.80
C MET A 1 -17.32 4.32 -21.53
N PHE A 2 -17.36 3.13 -20.96
CA PHE A 2 -16.58 2.82 -19.75
C PHE A 2 -15.15 2.51 -20.19
N ASP A 3 -14.18 3.24 -19.64
CA ASP A 3 -12.76 3.04 -19.95
C ASP A 3 -12.29 1.73 -19.31
N LEU A 4 -12.08 0.71 -20.14
CA LEU A 4 -11.57 -0.61 -19.72
C LEU A 4 -10.12 -0.54 -19.21
N ASN A 5 -9.44 0.59 -19.38
CA ASN A 5 -8.08 0.82 -18.89
C ASN A 5 -8.03 1.39 -17.47
N ASN A 6 -9.17 1.61 -16.81
CA ASN A 6 -9.17 2.11 -15.43
C ASN A 6 -8.80 1.00 -14.44
N HIS A 7 -7.50 0.65 -14.44
CA HIS A 7 -6.82 -0.35 -13.62
C HIS A 7 -6.60 0.11 -12.17
N ASP A 8 -7.54 0.87 -11.61
CA ASP A 8 -7.37 1.35 -10.24
C ASP A 8 -7.62 0.25 -9.21
N ILE A 9 -8.21 -0.89 -9.61
CA ILE A 9 -8.48 -2.06 -8.76
C ILE A 9 -7.57 -3.21 -9.18
N MET A 10 -6.94 -3.86 -8.20
CA MET A 10 -6.04 -4.98 -8.42
C MET A 10 -6.20 -6.03 -7.32
N SER A 11 -5.69 -7.24 -7.58
CA SER A 11 -5.68 -8.28 -6.54
C SER A 11 -4.70 -7.93 -5.42
N SER A 12 -4.98 -8.41 -4.20
CA SER A 12 -4.07 -8.26 -3.05
C SER A 12 -2.62 -8.69 -3.34
N SER A 13 -2.41 -9.74 -4.12
CA SER A 13 -1.07 -10.21 -4.47
C SER A 13 -0.42 -9.35 -5.55
N GLU A 14 -1.19 -8.87 -6.53
CA GLU A 14 -0.68 -7.95 -7.55
C GLU A 14 -0.29 -6.60 -6.95
N ALA A 15 -1.13 -6.06 -6.05
CA ALA A 15 -0.81 -4.86 -5.27
C ALA A 15 0.47 -5.03 -4.46
N ALA A 16 0.63 -6.16 -3.78
CA ALA A 16 1.85 -6.41 -3.01
C ALA A 16 3.10 -6.35 -3.90
N ARG A 17 3.06 -6.95 -5.10
CA ARG A 17 4.18 -6.97 -6.04
C ARG A 17 4.51 -5.59 -6.60
N ARG A 18 3.49 -4.81 -6.98
CA ARG A 18 3.65 -3.43 -7.47
C ARG A 18 4.33 -2.53 -6.42
N TRP A 19 4.07 -2.78 -5.13
CA TRP A 19 4.75 -2.07 -4.02
C TRP A 19 5.99 -2.79 -3.46
N HIS A 20 6.52 -3.79 -4.16
CA HIS A 20 7.66 -4.59 -3.73
C HIS A 20 7.55 -5.14 -2.30
N LYS A 21 6.33 -5.51 -1.88
CA LYS A 21 6.03 -6.17 -0.60
C LYS A 21 5.79 -7.67 -0.81
N ALA A 22 5.81 -8.42 0.29
CA ALA A 22 5.46 -9.84 0.26
C ALA A 22 4.01 -10.04 -0.21
N ASP A 23 3.74 -11.12 -0.97
CA ASP A 23 2.43 -11.42 -1.58
C ASP A 23 1.24 -11.43 -0.60
N ASP A 24 1.48 -11.66 0.68
CA ASP A 24 0.49 -11.71 1.75
C ASP A 24 0.34 -10.37 2.51
N TYR A 25 1.14 -9.36 2.18
CA TYR A 25 1.20 -8.06 2.86
C TYR A 25 -0.18 -7.43 3.01
N VAL A 26 -0.94 -7.31 1.92
CA VAL A 26 -2.27 -6.67 1.93
C VAL A 26 -3.24 -7.42 2.84
N ARG A 27 -3.19 -8.76 2.85
CA ARG A 27 -4.01 -9.58 3.75
C ARG A 27 -3.63 -9.36 5.20
N GLN A 28 -2.34 -9.33 5.51
CA GLN A 28 -1.86 -9.06 6.86
C GLN A 28 -2.23 -7.64 7.33
N ALA A 29 -2.05 -6.64 6.48
CA ALA A 29 -2.39 -5.25 6.74
C ALA A 29 -3.90 -5.09 7.00
N TYR A 30 -4.74 -5.68 6.14
CA TYR A 30 -6.18 -5.65 6.32
C TYR A 30 -6.63 -6.35 7.60
N ARG A 31 -6.01 -7.48 7.96
CA ARG A 31 -6.34 -8.20 9.21
C ARG A 31 -5.92 -7.43 10.47
N LYS A 32 -4.77 -6.76 10.45
CA LYS A 32 -4.21 -6.07 11.63
C LYS A 32 -4.76 -4.66 11.80
N THR A 33 -4.89 -3.93 10.69
CA THR A 33 -5.21 -2.50 10.67
C THR A 33 -6.21 -2.19 9.54
N PRO A 34 -7.43 -2.75 9.57
CA PRO A 34 -8.42 -2.52 8.51
C PRO A 34 -8.80 -1.05 8.36
N TRP A 35 -8.79 -0.27 9.46
CA TRP A 35 -9.11 1.15 9.47
C TRP A 35 -8.12 2.04 8.71
N ARG A 36 -6.94 1.52 8.32
CA ARG A 36 -5.97 2.27 7.51
C ARG A 36 -6.36 2.31 6.03
N PHE A 37 -7.24 1.40 5.59
CA PHE A 37 -7.77 1.43 4.24
C PHE A 37 -8.98 2.37 4.21
N PRO A 38 -8.99 3.39 3.34
CA PRO A 38 -10.17 4.23 3.16
C PRO A 38 -11.39 3.41 2.74
N GLU A 39 -12.59 3.87 3.09
CA GLU A 39 -13.82 3.19 2.74
C GLU A 39 -13.93 2.98 1.21
N GLY A 40 -14.33 1.78 0.80
CA GLY A 40 -14.44 1.42 -0.62
C GLY A 40 -13.13 1.07 -1.33
N THR A 41 -11.96 1.26 -0.71
CA THR A 41 -10.65 0.96 -1.34
C THR A 41 -10.19 -0.49 -1.18
N ILE A 42 -10.82 -1.27 -0.30
CA ILE A 42 -10.53 -2.69 -0.12
C ILE A 42 -11.83 -3.47 0.05
N ARG A 43 -11.92 -4.63 -0.63
CA ARG A 43 -13.08 -5.51 -0.50
C ARG A 43 -12.69 -6.97 -0.67
N LYS A 44 -13.42 -7.85 0.02
CA LYS A 44 -13.33 -9.30 -0.21
C LYS A 44 -14.19 -9.68 -1.40
N PHE A 45 -13.59 -10.38 -2.36
CA PHE A 45 -14.27 -10.93 -3.53
C PHE A 45 -14.04 -12.44 -3.58
N GLY A 46 -15.07 -13.21 -3.20
CA GLY A 46 -14.96 -14.65 -3.02
C GLY A 46 -13.87 -15.03 -2.00
N LYS A 47 -12.82 -15.72 -2.47
CA LYS A 47 -11.66 -16.12 -1.66
C LYS A 47 -10.50 -15.11 -1.69
N GLN A 48 -10.59 -14.07 -2.51
CA GLN A 48 -9.52 -13.10 -2.72
C GLN A 48 -9.86 -11.75 -2.07
N LEU A 49 -8.84 -10.96 -1.77
CA LEU A 49 -8.98 -9.53 -1.48
C LEU A 49 -8.60 -8.76 -2.74
N ILE A 50 -9.44 -7.79 -3.09
CA ILE A 50 -9.16 -6.77 -4.09
C ILE A 50 -8.93 -5.45 -3.36
N VAL A 51 -8.01 -4.66 -3.88
CA VAL A 51 -7.62 -3.37 -3.31
C VAL A 51 -7.41 -2.37 -4.44
N THR A 52 -7.66 -1.09 -4.16
CA THR A 52 -7.36 -0.03 -5.11
C THR A 52 -5.93 0.47 -4.98
N ARG A 53 -5.40 1.10 -6.03
CA ARG A 53 -4.15 1.86 -5.96
C ARG A 53 -4.22 2.86 -4.81
N HIS A 54 -5.26 3.70 -4.77
CA HIS A 54 -5.44 4.66 -3.70
C HIS A 54 -5.40 4.03 -2.28
N GLY A 55 -6.02 2.86 -2.11
CA GLY A 55 -5.95 2.13 -0.84
C GLY A 55 -4.52 1.71 -0.48
N MET A 56 -3.74 1.27 -1.47
CA MET A 56 -2.33 0.93 -1.28
C MET A 56 -1.47 2.15 -0.97
N GLU A 57 -1.72 3.29 -1.61
CA GLU A 57 -0.99 4.53 -1.38
C GLU A 57 -1.17 5.03 0.06
N VAL A 58 -2.41 5.02 0.56
CA VAL A 58 -2.69 5.43 1.95
C VAL A 58 -2.08 4.46 2.96
N VAL A 59 -2.12 3.15 2.70
CA VAL A 59 -1.62 2.15 3.62
C VAL A 59 -0.10 2.03 3.62
N THR A 60 0.55 2.31 2.49
CA THR A 60 2.01 2.27 2.39
C THR A 60 2.64 3.64 2.66
N GLY A 61 1.89 4.72 2.43
CA GLY A 61 2.39 6.10 2.43
C GLY A 61 3.23 6.41 1.18
N LEU A 62 3.12 5.60 0.12
CA LEU A 62 3.91 5.68 -1.10
C LEU A 62 3.01 5.55 -2.31
N THR A 63 3.18 6.41 -3.30
CA THR A 63 2.59 6.25 -4.64
C THR A 63 3.12 4.98 -5.32
N GLU A 64 2.39 4.46 -6.31
CA GLU A 64 2.86 3.31 -7.10
C GLU A 64 4.21 3.60 -7.77
N GLU A 65 4.39 4.83 -8.28
CA GLU A 65 5.63 5.29 -8.91
C GLU A 65 6.79 5.40 -7.91
N GLU A 66 6.55 5.95 -6.72
CA GLU A 66 7.56 6.00 -5.65
C GLU A 66 7.96 4.60 -5.21
N ALA A 67 7.00 3.68 -5.09
CA ALA A 67 7.31 2.30 -4.74
C ALA A 67 8.13 1.59 -5.82
N ALA A 68 7.87 1.89 -7.10
CA ALA A 68 8.63 1.36 -8.23
C ALA A 68 10.05 1.95 -8.35
N ASN A 69 10.22 3.22 -7.99
CA ASN A 69 11.51 3.92 -8.01
C ASN A 69 12.34 3.69 -6.73
N ASP A 70 11.73 3.22 -5.65
CA ASP A 70 12.40 2.91 -4.39
C ASP A 70 13.09 1.54 -4.45
N GLU A 71 14.17 1.46 -5.24
CA GLU A 71 15.10 0.31 -5.25
C GLU A 71 15.78 0.09 -3.88
N HIS A 72 15.63 1.04 -2.93
CA HIS A 72 16.26 1.01 -1.61
C HIS A 72 15.39 0.42 -0.50
N GLN A 73 14.14 0.03 -0.77
CA GLN A 73 13.22 -0.46 0.27
C GLN A 73 13.33 -1.94 0.64
N PHE A 74 14.42 -2.61 0.24
CA PHE A 74 14.92 -3.79 0.95
C PHE A 74 15.80 -3.40 2.15
N ILE A 75 15.36 -2.46 2.99
CA ILE A 75 15.92 -2.30 4.33
C ILE A 75 15.23 -3.31 5.27
N PRO A 76 15.91 -4.39 5.70
CA PRO A 76 15.38 -5.23 6.76
C PRO A 76 15.05 -4.35 7.98
N LYS A 77 13.98 -4.70 8.71
CA LYS A 77 13.41 -3.89 9.82
C LYS A 77 14.43 -3.45 10.87
N THR A 78 15.60 -4.07 10.90
CA THR A 78 16.75 -3.71 11.74
C THR A 78 17.39 -2.36 11.40
N ASN A 79 17.20 -1.80 10.20
CA ASN A 79 17.88 -0.57 9.76
C ASN A 79 16.94 0.55 9.30
N ARG A 80 15.68 0.59 9.73
CA ARG A 80 14.83 1.76 9.42
C ARG A 80 15.32 2.96 10.24
N PRO A 81 15.72 4.09 9.62
CA PRO A 81 15.96 5.31 10.39
C PRO A 81 14.65 5.70 11.08
N ILE A 82 14.74 5.99 12.38
CA ILE A 82 13.64 6.60 13.13
C ILE A 82 13.17 7.83 12.36
N GLN A 83 11.86 7.91 12.05
CA GLN A 83 11.28 9.12 11.50
C GLN A 83 11.49 10.23 12.53
N ASN A 84 12.49 11.09 12.30
CA ASN A 84 12.70 12.26 13.12
C ASN A 84 11.53 13.21 12.88
N ASN A 85 10.81 13.49 13.98
CA ASN A 85 9.76 14.50 14.04
C ASN A 85 10.37 15.89 13.79
N TYR A 86 10.50 16.30 12.54
CA TYR A 86 10.48 17.70 12.13
C TYR A 86 9.05 17.91 11.63
N ASP A 87 8.09 18.27 12.49
CA ASP A 87 7.65 19.66 12.61
C ASP A 87 7.00 19.92 13.99
N LYS A 88 7.79 20.29 15.01
CA LYS A 88 7.25 20.80 16.29
C LYS A 88 8.00 21.99 16.88
N ASN A 89 8.86 22.65 16.10
CA ASN A 89 9.54 23.87 16.55
C ASN A 89 9.69 24.84 15.37
N ALA A 90 8.57 25.35 14.87
CA ALA A 90 8.56 26.64 14.20
C ALA A 90 8.00 27.65 15.20
N GLY A 91 8.91 28.44 15.78
CA GLY A 91 8.75 29.76 16.40
C GLY A 91 7.49 30.06 17.19
#